data_AF-A0A8T4IMH7-F1
#
_entry.id   AF-A0A8T4IMH7-F1
#
_cell.length_a   1.000
_cell.length_b   1.000
_cell.length_c   1.000
_cell.angle_alpha   90.00
_cell.angle_beta   90.00
_cell.angle_gamma   90.00
#
_symmetry.space_group_name_H-M   'P 1'
#
loop_
_entity.id
_entity.type
_entity.pdbx_description
1 polymer ?
#
loop_
_entity_poly.entity_id
_entity_poly.type
_entity_poly.pdbx_seq_one_letter_code
_entity_poly.pdbx_strand_id
1 'polypeptide(L)'
;MSRTRSAQPDPRATLRSGLPDRYLTPDDIAEIFDVPLETVYQWRKKRTGPPGFRIGKHVRYDPADVQTYVTQQKGVGLAAA
;
A
#
# COMPACT_ATOMS: atom_id res chain seq x y z
N MET A 1 11.86 -9.26 18.58
CA MET A 1 13.17 -8.57 18.61
C MET A 1 13.77 -8.80 17.22
N SER A 2 13.78 -7.89 16.27
CA SER A 2 14.19 -6.48 16.32
C SER A 2 13.44 -5.68 15.26
N ARG A 3 13.05 -4.46 15.63
CA ARG A 3 12.60 -3.43 14.70
C ARG A 3 13.80 -2.88 13.91
N THR A 4 13.50 -2.47 12.68
CA THR A 4 14.20 -1.49 11.80
C THR A 4 15.54 -1.85 11.15
N ARG A 5 15.48 -1.98 9.81
CA ARG A 5 16.12 -0.97 8.93
C ARG A 5 15.31 -0.79 7.64
N SER A 6 14.14 -0.17 7.76
CA SER A 6 13.57 0.64 6.67
C SER A 6 14.33 1.96 6.62
N ALA A 7 15.60 1.91 6.21
CA ALA A 7 16.30 3.12 5.81
C ALA A 7 15.79 3.47 4.41
N GLN A 8 15.15 4.63 4.36
CA GLN A 8 14.64 5.36 3.21
C GLN A 8 15.58 5.32 2.00
N PRO A 9 15.08 5.39 0.76
CA PRO A 9 15.95 5.63 -0.38
C PRO A 9 16.59 7.00 -0.20
N ASP A 10 17.76 7.15 -0.77
CA ASP A 10 17.83 7.90 -2.01
C ASP A 10 18.87 7.15 -2.87
N PRO A 11 19.46 7.73 -3.91
CA PRO A 11 20.46 8.65 -3.41
C PRO A 11 20.22 10.09 -3.79
N ARG A 12 19.64 10.37 -4.96
CA ARG A 12 19.51 11.76 -5.40
C ARG A 12 18.17 12.09 -6.03
N ALA A 13 17.12 11.45 -5.54
CA ALA A 13 15.78 11.43 -6.05
C ALA A 13 15.50 10.27 -7.01
N THR A 14 14.24 9.85 -7.00
CA THR A 14 13.47 9.37 -8.16
C THR A 14 13.48 10.39 -9.33
N LEU A 15 14.20 11.52 -9.15
CA LEU A 15 14.69 12.59 -10.01
C LEU A 15 13.62 13.24 -10.89
N ARG A 16 12.86 14.17 -10.26
CA ARG A 16 11.94 15.18 -10.83
C ARG A 16 10.51 14.79 -11.29
N SER A 17 10.06 13.52 -11.23
CA SER A 17 8.91 13.08 -12.08
C SER A 17 7.69 12.40 -11.43
N GLY A 18 7.35 12.62 -10.16
CA GLY A 18 6.00 12.27 -9.66
C GLY A 18 5.74 10.79 -9.32
N LEU A 19 6.77 10.00 -9.00
CA LEU A 19 6.64 8.65 -8.43
C LEU A 19 7.08 8.64 -6.95
N PRO A 20 6.50 7.78 -6.10
CA PRO A 20 6.78 7.74 -4.67
C PRO A 20 8.18 7.22 -4.36
N ASP A 21 8.69 7.70 -3.23
CA ASP A 21 9.98 7.34 -2.64
C ASP A 21 10.10 5.83 -2.37
N ARG A 22 9.01 5.20 -1.88
CA ARG A 22 8.99 3.76 -1.61
C ARG A 22 7.64 3.14 -1.95
N TYR A 23 7.68 2.06 -2.73
CA TYR A 23 6.52 1.18 -2.93
C TYR A 23 6.37 0.20 -1.77
N LEU A 24 5.15 0.13 -1.25
CA LEU A 24 4.74 -0.80 -0.21
C LEU A 24 4.59 -2.21 -0.77
N THR A 25 4.94 -3.20 0.04
CA THR A 25 4.71 -4.62 -0.25
C THR A 25 3.39 -5.07 0.36
N PRO A 26 2.82 -6.22 -0.04
CA PRO A 26 1.63 -6.74 0.62
C PRO A 26 1.83 -7.00 2.12
N ASP A 27 3.07 -7.21 2.58
CA ASP A 27 3.43 -7.31 3.99
C ASP A 27 3.29 -5.95 4.70
N ASP A 28 3.82 -4.87 4.10
CA ASP A 28 3.62 -3.51 4.63
C ASP A 28 2.12 -3.17 4.70
N ILE A 29 1.31 -3.60 3.73
CA ILE A 29 -0.16 -3.40 3.76
C ILE A 29 -0.79 -4.19 4.91
N ALA A 30 -0.36 -5.44 5.14
CA ALA A 30 -0.85 -6.24 6.25
C ALA A 30 -0.56 -5.55 7.60
N GLU A 31 0.66 -5.02 7.76
CA GLU A 31 1.05 -4.25 8.96
C GLU A 31 0.27 -2.92 9.09
N ILE A 32 0.10 -2.16 8.00
CA ILE A 32 -0.57 -0.85 8.02
C ILE A 32 -2.04 -0.97 8.41
N PHE A 33 -2.73 -1.99 7.90
CA PHE A 33 -4.14 -2.21 8.16
C PHE A 33 -4.41 -3.11 9.37
N ASP A 34 -3.36 -3.60 10.03
CA ASP A 34 -3.42 -4.59 11.12
C ASP A 34 -4.28 -5.81 10.72
N VAL A 35 -4.09 -6.29 9.49
CA VAL A 35 -4.82 -7.45 8.94
C VAL A 35 -3.83 -8.54 8.54
N PRO A 36 -4.25 -9.83 8.57
CA PRO A 36 -3.43 -10.91 8.06
C PRO A 36 -3.04 -10.70 6.57
N LEU A 37 -1.83 -11.12 6.19
CA LEU A 37 -1.36 -11.08 4.80
C LEU A 37 -2.30 -11.83 3.85
N GLU A 38 -2.91 -12.93 4.30
CA GLU A 38 -3.93 -13.67 3.56
C GLU A 38 -5.13 -12.79 3.22
N THR A 39 -5.54 -11.89 4.12
CA THR A 39 -6.61 -10.91 3.88
C THR A 39 -6.22 -9.94 2.76
N VAL A 40 -4.97 -9.50 2.71
CA VAL A 40 -4.45 -8.66 1.61
C VAL A 40 -4.49 -9.40 0.27
N TYR A 41 -4.20 -10.71 0.25
CA TYR A 41 -4.36 -11.52 -0.96
C TYR A 41 -5.84 -11.72 -1.34
N GLN A 42 -6.73 -11.89 -0.37
CA GLN A 42 -8.17 -11.97 -0.58
C GLN A 42 -8.72 -10.67 -1.17
N TRP A 43 -8.29 -9.52 -0.66
CA TRP A 43 -8.59 -8.20 -1.19
C TRP A 43 -8.24 -8.08 -2.67
N ARG A 44 -7.06 -8.57 -3.06
CA ARG A 44 -6.65 -8.60 -4.46
C ARG A 44 -7.53 -9.52 -5.32
N LYS A 45 -7.94 -10.69 -4.80
CA LYS A 45 -8.84 -11.61 -5.51
C LYS A 45 -10.23 -11.02 -5.69
N LYS A 46 -10.75 -10.37 -4.66
CA LYS A 46 -12.07 -9.76 -4.64
C LYS A 46 -12.11 -8.37 -5.29
N ARG A 47 -10.93 -7.82 -5.67
CA ARG A 47 -10.76 -6.44 -6.12
C ARG A 47 -11.30 -5.40 -5.12
N THR A 48 -11.24 -5.75 -3.83
CA THR A 48 -11.68 -4.92 -2.70
C THR A 48 -10.46 -4.55 -1.89
N GLY A 49 -9.97 -3.31 -1.98
CA GLY A 49 -8.74 -2.91 -1.27
C GLY A 49 -7.99 -1.78 -1.97
N PRO A 50 -6.86 -1.33 -1.41
CA PRO A 50 -6.02 -0.33 -2.06
C PRO A 50 -5.51 -0.87 -3.40
N PRO A 51 -5.44 -0.02 -4.45
CA PRO A 51 -4.99 -0.46 -5.75
C PRO A 51 -3.50 -0.81 -5.68
N GLY A 52 -3.20 -2.06 -6.04
CA GLY A 52 -1.84 -2.57 -6.14
C GLY A 52 -1.54 -2.96 -7.57
N PHE A 53 -0.33 -2.69 -8.02
CA PHE A 53 0.13 -3.04 -9.36
C PHE A 53 1.13 -4.19 -9.31
N ARG A 54 1.13 -5.02 -10.37
CA ARG A 54 1.99 -6.19 -10.47
C ARG A 54 3.28 -5.81 -11.17
N ILE A 55 4.41 -5.96 -10.48
CA ILE A 55 5.75 -5.84 -11.05
C ILE A 55 6.36 -7.24 -11.13
N GLY A 56 6.20 -7.88 -12.30
CA GLY A 56 6.67 -9.26 -12.52
C GLY A 56 5.99 -10.26 -11.58
N LYS A 57 6.76 -10.90 -10.69
CA LYS A 57 6.23 -11.83 -9.68
C LYS A 57 5.79 -11.16 -8.38
N HIS A 58 6.14 -9.89 -8.17
CA HIS A 58 5.85 -9.17 -6.94
C HIS A 58 4.69 -8.20 -7.13
N VAL A 59 3.86 -8.05 -6.10
CA VAL A 59 2.83 -7.01 -6.05
C VAL A 59 3.38 -5.85 -5.24
N ARG A 60 3.17 -4.64 -5.74
CA ARG A 60 3.58 -3.40 -5.07
C ARG A 60 2.39 -2.45 -5.00
N TYR A 61 2.39 -1.65 -3.96
CA TYR A 61 1.37 -0.66 -3.67
C TYR A 61 2.03 0.70 -3.59
N ASP A 62 1.39 1.69 -4.19
CA ASP A 62 1.82 3.07 -4.07
C ASP A 62 1.24 3.66 -2.76
N PRO A 63 2.07 4.29 -1.91
CA PRO A 63 1.59 4.85 -0.65
C PRO A 63 0.56 5.97 -0.84
N ALA A 64 0.61 6.75 -1.92
CA ALA A 64 -0.37 7.78 -2.23
C ALA A 64 -1.71 7.16 -2.64
N ASP A 65 -1.69 6.07 -3.40
CA ASP A 65 -2.88 5.30 -3.73
C ASP A 65 -3.51 4.65 -2.49
N VAL A 66 -2.69 4.07 -1.61
CA VAL A 66 -3.17 3.49 -0.34
C VAL A 66 -3.82 4.57 0.52
N GLN A 67 -3.20 5.74 0.63
CA GLN A 67 -3.76 6.87 1.36
C GLN A 67 -5.08 7.33 0.72
N THR A 68 -5.13 7.44 -0.60
CA THR A 68 -6.34 7.84 -1.35
C THR A 68 -7.46 6.81 -1.16
N TYR A 69 -7.14 5.52 -1.13
CA TYR A 69 -8.08 4.45 -0.82
C TYR A 69 -8.64 4.56 0.60
N VAL A 70 -7.77 4.79 1.60
CA VAL A 70 -8.20 4.96 3.00
C VAL A 70 -9.09 6.19 3.15
N THR A 71 -8.73 7.31 2.50
CA THR A 71 -9.54 8.54 2.50
C THR A 71 -10.90 8.31 1.86
N GLN A 72 -10.95 7.60 0.72
CA GLN A 72 -12.22 7.20 0.09
C GLN A 72 -13.06 6.32 1.02
N GLN A 73 -12.48 5.29 1.65
CA GLN A 73 -13.22 4.42 2.57
C GLN A 73 -13.70 5.14 3.82
N LYS A 74 -12.89 6.03 4.41
CA LYS A 74 -13.29 6.88 5.53
C LYS A 74 -14.39 7.87 5.15
N GLY A 75 -14.40 8.35 3.90
CA GLY A 75 -15.49 9.16 3.34
C GLY A 75 -16.76 8.36 3.00
N VAL A 76 -16.61 7.08 2.68
CA VAL A 76 -17.71 6.14 2.37
C VAL A 76 -18.34 5.54 3.63
N GLY A 77 -17.78 5.80 4.82
CA GLY A 77 -18.42 5.48 6.11
C GLY A 77 -19.63 6.34 6.48
N LEU A 78 -19.97 7.36 5.69
CA LEU A 78 -21.16 8.20 5.87
C LEU A 78 -22.27 7.93 4.82
N ALA A 79 -22.09 6.94 3.94
CA ALA A 79 -23.04 6.65 2.86
C ALA A 79 -23.32 5.14 2.74
N ALA A 80 -23.76 4.52 3.83
CA ALA A 80 -24.48 3.25 3.83
C ALA A 80 -25.24 3.08 5.15
N ALA A 81 -26.31 3.87 5.32
CA ALA A 81 -27.39 3.65 6.28
C ALA A 81 -28.72 3.83 5.53
#